data_AF-A0AAN4YR56-F1
#
_entry.id   AF-A0AAN4YR56-F1
#
_cell.length_a   1.000
_cell.length_b   1.000
_cell.length_c   1.000
_cell.angle_alpha   90.00
_cell.angle_beta   90.00
_cell.angle_gamma   90.00
#
_symmetry.space_group_name_H-M   'P 1'
#
loop_
_entity.id
_entity.type
_entity.pdbx_description
1 polymer ?
#
loop_
_entity_poly.entity_id
_entity_poly.type
_entity_poly.pdbx_seq_one_letter_code
_entity_poly.pdbx_strand_id
1 'polypeptide(L)'
;MATPDVAPQFGAELKVFMVSHGVQWLDEIQQFYRERSAIEKEYAAKLTALCRKYQDRKAKKISTLSVGDTPTMTPGSLESASLTTWTTHLTTVEAHAGERDQFATNLLVQVAEPLKLAATQYEEIRKSHVEFHAKLEKERDAAYGDLKKAKGKYDGVCQEVEGKRKKMENSFDHSKPKAQAAYQQQILEMNNVKVGSTDPPEDRC
;
A
#
# COMPACT_ATOMS: atom_id res chain seq x y z
N MET A 1 28.17 29.50 -4.01
CA MET A 1 27.40 28.62 -3.11
C MET A 1 26.44 27.82 -3.99
N ALA A 2 26.63 26.51 -4.08
CA ALA A 2 25.74 25.66 -4.84
C ALA A 2 24.42 25.51 -4.08
N THR A 3 23.31 25.94 -4.68
CA THR A 3 21.97 25.60 -4.21
C THR A 3 21.82 24.08 -4.27
N PRO A 4 21.50 23.38 -3.17
CA PRO A 4 21.24 21.96 -3.24
C PRO A 4 20.07 21.74 -4.19
N ASP A 5 20.27 20.84 -5.16
CA ASP A 5 19.24 20.37 -6.09
C ASP A 5 18.20 19.58 -5.27
N VAL A 6 17.24 20.29 -4.69
CA VAL A 6 16.15 19.68 -3.94
C VAL A 6 15.21 19.07 -4.97
N ALA A 7 15.29 17.74 -5.12
CA ALA A 7 14.37 16.97 -5.95
C ALA A 7 12.92 17.41 -5.64
N PRO A 8 12.09 17.65 -6.67
CA PRO A 8 10.75 18.17 -6.48
C PRO A 8 9.97 17.26 -5.52
N GLN A 9 9.60 17.82 -4.37
CA GLN A 9 8.86 17.10 -3.34
C GLN A 9 7.37 17.30 -3.57
N PHE A 10 6.71 16.24 -4.04
CA PHE A 10 5.26 16.22 -4.10
C PHE A 10 4.66 16.29 -2.68
N GLY A 11 3.58 17.07 -2.54
CA GLY A 11 2.81 17.19 -1.30
C GLY A 11 2.21 15.85 -0.87
N ALA A 12 1.84 15.75 0.42
CA ALA A 12 1.35 14.51 1.04
C ALA A 12 0.13 13.93 0.30
N GLU A 13 -0.82 14.76 -0.10
CA GLU A 13 -2.03 14.32 -0.80
C GLU A 13 -1.74 13.71 -2.18
N LEU A 14 -0.82 14.34 -2.94
CA LEU A 14 -0.46 13.85 -4.27
C LEU A 14 0.30 12.51 -4.20
N LYS A 15 1.16 12.33 -3.18
CA LYS A 15 1.84 11.04 -2.95
C LYS A 15 0.85 9.93 -2.58
N VAL A 16 -0.12 10.20 -1.70
CA VAL A 16 -1.12 9.20 -1.30
C VAL A 16 -2.02 8.80 -2.47
N PHE A 17 -2.44 9.77 -3.28
CA PHE A 17 -3.25 9.51 -4.48
C PHE A 17 -2.51 8.63 -5.48
N MET A 18 -1.26 8.95 -5.83
CA MET A 18 -0.48 8.16 -6.78
C MET A 18 -0.20 6.74 -6.28
N VAL A 19 0.05 6.57 -4.97
CA VAL A 19 0.22 5.25 -4.36
C VAL A 19 -1.08 4.44 -4.45
N SER A 20 -2.24 5.05 -4.18
CA SER A 20 -3.53 4.36 -4.31
C SER A 20 -3.82 3.87 -5.73
N HIS A 21 -3.52 4.69 -6.75
CA HIS A 21 -3.66 4.28 -8.16
C HIS A 21 -2.67 3.19 -8.52
N GLY A 22 -1.44 3.28 -8.01
CA GLY A 22 -0.42 2.24 -8.17
C GLY A 22 -0.86 0.90 -7.59
N VAL A 23 -1.46 0.88 -6.40
CA VAL A 23 -2.00 -0.33 -5.77
C VAL A 23 -3.12 -0.95 -6.60
N GLN A 24 -4.08 -0.14 -7.08
CA GLN A 24 -5.15 -0.63 -7.96
C GLN A 24 -4.59 -1.20 -9.26
N TRP A 25 -3.58 -0.55 -9.84
CA TRP A 25 -2.93 -1.03 -11.05
C TRP A 25 -2.21 -2.38 -10.84
N LEU A 26 -1.55 -2.57 -9.69
CA LEU A 26 -0.96 -3.87 -9.34
C LEU A 26 -2.03 -4.97 -9.22
N ASP A 27 -3.23 -4.63 -8.74
CA ASP A 27 -4.35 -5.57 -8.66
C ASP A 27 -4.87 -5.99 -10.05
N GLU A 28 -5.01 -5.03 -10.97
CA GLU A 28 -5.36 -5.32 -12.37
C GLU A 28 -4.31 -6.24 -13.04
N ILE A 29 -3.01 -5.97 -12.83
CA ILE A 29 -1.94 -6.82 -13.40
C ILE A 29 -1.98 -8.22 -12.81
N GLN A 30 -2.10 -8.38 -11.49
CA GLN A 30 -2.12 -9.72 -10.89
C GLN A 30 -3.34 -10.52 -11.34
N GLN A 31 -4.50 -9.86 -11.49
CA GLN A 31 -5.72 -10.48 -11.97
C GLN A 31 -5.58 -11.00 -13.40
N PHE A 32 -4.95 -10.23 -14.30
CA PHE A 32 -4.61 -10.68 -15.65
C PHE A 32 -3.81 -12.00 -15.63
N TYR A 33 -2.80 -12.12 -14.76
CA TYR A 33 -2.00 -13.34 -14.66
C TYR A 33 -2.77 -14.53 -14.10
N ARG A 34 -3.76 -14.30 -13.22
CA ARG A 34 -4.65 -15.36 -12.73
C ARG A 34 -5.56 -15.87 -13.85
N GLU A 35 -6.14 -14.97 -14.63
CA GLU A 35 -6.97 -15.34 -15.79
C GLU A 35 -6.16 -16.07 -16.86
N ARG A 36 -4.95 -15.57 -17.17
CA ARG A 36 -4.03 -16.27 -18.07
C ARG A 36 -3.66 -17.66 -17.55
N SER A 37 -3.39 -17.81 -16.25
CA SER A 37 -3.13 -19.12 -15.64
C SER A 37 -4.31 -20.08 -15.82
N ALA A 38 -5.54 -19.61 -15.63
CA ALA A 38 -6.73 -20.43 -15.82
C ALA A 38 -6.86 -20.94 -17.27
N ILE A 39 -6.61 -20.07 -18.25
CA ILE A 39 -6.63 -20.42 -19.68
C ILE A 39 -5.56 -21.49 -20.00
N GLU A 40 -4.34 -21.32 -19.50
CA GLU A 40 -3.25 -22.28 -19.72
C GLU A 40 -3.56 -23.64 -19.08
N LYS A 41 -4.16 -23.67 -17.88
CA LYS A 41 -4.61 -24.92 -17.23
C LYS A 41 -5.69 -25.62 -18.03
N GLU A 42 -6.67 -24.87 -18.54
CA GLU A 42 -7.72 -25.44 -19.37
C GLU A 42 -7.15 -26.03 -20.67
N TYR A 43 -6.21 -25.34 -21.31
CA TYR A 43 -5.53 -25.83 -22.50
C TYR A 43 -4.74 -27.12 -22.23
N ALA A 44 -3.93 -27.13 -21.17
CA ALA A 44 -3.17 -28.31 -20.74
C ALA A 44 -4.08 -29.51 -20.44
N ALA A 45 -5.18 -29.29 -19.72
CA ALA A 45 -6.15 -30.33 -19.40
C ALA A 45 -6.82 -30.91 -20.65
N LYS A 46 -7.22 -30.04 -21.60
CA LYS A 46 -7.82 -30.47 -22.88
C LYS A 46 -6.85 -31.29 -23.73
N LEU A 47 -5.58 -30.86 -23.83
CA LEU A 47 -4.54 -31.62 -24.53
C LEU A 47 -4.26 -32.97 -23.87
N THR A 48 -4.15 -33.00 -22.54
CA THR A 48 -3.93 -34.24 -21.78
C THR A 48 -5.06 -35.24 -22.01
N ALA A 49 -6.32 -34.78 -21.93
CA ALA A 49 -7.49 -35.61 -22.20
C ALA A 49 -7.51 -36.12 -23.65
N LEU A 50 -7.11 -35.29 -24.61
CA LEU A 50 -6.99 -35.67 -26.02
C LEU A 50 -5.94 -36.76 -26.21
N CYS A 51 -4.74 -36.60 -25.65
CA CYS A 51 -3.67 -37.60 -25.71
C CYS A 51 -4.13 -38.93 -25.13
N ARG A 52 -4.73 -38.95 -23.93
CA ARG A 52 -5.26 -40.17 -23.30
C ARG A 52 -6.31 -40.87 -24.15
N LYS A 53 -7.27 -40.11 -24.68
CA LYS A 53 -8.31 -40.65 -25.58
C LYS A 53 -7.71 -41.37 -26.80
N TYR A 54 -6.63 -40.83 -27.38
CA TYR A 54 -5.99 -41.43 -28.55
C TYR A 54 -4.97 -42.51 -28.21
N GLN A 55 -4.39 -42.51 -27.01
CA GLN A 55 -3.65 -43.66 -26.48
C GLN A 55 -4.59 -44.87 -26.31
N ASP A 56 -5.77 -44.69 -25.71
CA ASP A 56 -6.76 -45.77 -25.56
C ASP A 56 -7.23 -46.32 -26.91
N ARG A 57 -7.44 -45.44 -27.90
CA ARG A 57 -7.81 -45.83 -29.26
C ARG A 57 -6.67 -46.59 -29.97
N LYS A 58 -5.42 -46.17 -29.77
CA LYS A 58 -4.23 -46.87 -30.28
C LYS A 58 -4.13 -48.26 -29.68
N ALA A 59 -4.28 -48.40 -28.36
CA ALA A 59 -4.19 -49.69 -27.66
C ALA A 59 -5.18 -50.73 -28.21
N LYS A 60 -6.38 -50.31 -28.62
CA LYS A 60 -7.39 -51.20 -29.25
C LYS A 60 -7.05 -51.64 -30.68
N LYS A 61 -6.13 -50.95 -31.37
CA LYS A 61 -5.75 -51.21 -32.76
C LYS A 61 -4.38 -51.89 -32.88
N ILE A 62 -3.65 -52.05 -31.78
CA ILE A 62 -2.26 -52.53 -31.77
C ILE A 62 -2.13 -53.92 -32.40
N SER A 63 -3.00 -54.87 -32.05
CA SER A 63 -2.95 -56.23 -32.59
C SER A 63 -3.22 -56.25 -34.10
N THR A 64 -4.33 -55.66 -34.54
CA THR A 64 -4.73 -55.60 -35.95
C THR A 64 -3.67 -54.94 -36.83
N LEU A 65 -3.07 -53.84 -36.36
CA LEU A 65 -2.07 -53.09 -37.13
C LEU A 65 -0.67 -53.73 -37.11
N SER A 66 -0.42 -54.67 -36.19
CA SER A 66 0.87 -55.35 -36.06
C SER A 66 0.93 -56.72 -36.71
N VAL A 67 -0.14 -57.53 -36.62
CA VAL A 67 -0.16 -58.91 -37.12
C VAL A 67 -1.32 -59.20 -38.10
N GLY A 68 -2.13 -58.20 -38.42
CA GLY A 68 -3.32 -58.36 -39.28
C GLY A 68 -4.48 -59.09 -38.58
N ASP A 69 -5.58 -59.27 -39.31
CA ASP A 69 -6.80 -59.91 -38.77
C ASP A 69 -6.68 -61.44 -38.64
N THR A 70 -5.68 -62.04 -39.30
CA THR A 70 -5.41 -63.49 -39.26
C THR A 70 -3.94 -63.72 -38.87
N PRO A 71 -3.61 -63.66 -37.57
CA PRO A 71 -2.22 -63.72 -37.13
C PRO A 71 -1.63 -65.12 -37.36
N THR A 72 -0.60 -65.20 -38.20
CA THR A 72 0.21 -66.42 -38.39
C THR A 72 1.41 -66.50 -37.43
N MET A 73 1.70 -65.43 -36.68
CA MET A 73 2.77 -65.34 -35.67
C MET A 73 2.26 -64.72 -34.37
N THR A 74 2.85 -65.11 -33.23
CA THR A 74 2.44 -64.63 -31.90
C THR A 74 2.70 -63.11 -31.76
N PRO A 75 1.69 -62.30 -31.39
CA PRO A 75 1.76 -60.82 -31.43
C PRO A 75 2.79 -60.13 -30.52
N GLY A 76 3.50 -60.87 -29.67
CA GLY A 76 4.16 -60.33 -28.47
C GLY A 76 5.30 -59.33 -28.67
N SER A 77 5.78 -59.09 -29.90
CA SER A 77 6.98 -58.26 -30.13
C SER A 77 6.96 -57.35 -31.37
N LEU A 78 5.90 -57.33 -32.18
CA LEU A 78 5.84 -56.40 -33.32
C LEU A 78 4.97 -55.20 -32.96
N GLU A 79 5.57 -54.04 -32.70
CA GLU A 79 4.93 -52.76 -33.00
C GLU A 79 5.41 -52.31 -34.38
N SER A 80 4.49 -51.92 -35.26
CA SER A 80 4.88 -51.30 -36.52
C SER A 80 5.54 -49.94 -36.25
N ALA A 81 6.52 -49.56 -37.08
CA ALA A 81 7.21 -48.27 -36.95
C ALA A 81 6.23 -47.08 -36.88
N SER A 82 5.12 -47.15 -37.63
CA SER A 82 4.05 -46.15 -37.59
C SER A 82 3.36 -46.04 -36.23
N LEU A 83 3.12 -47.17 -35.54
CA LEU A 83 2.56 -47.18 -34.19
C LEU A 83 3.54 -46.60 -33.17
N THR A 84 4.82 -46.92 -33.30
CA THR A 84 5.86 -46.36 -32.43
C THR A 84 5.99 -44.85 -32.63
N THR A 85 6.05 -44.35 -33.88
CA THR A 85 6.07 -42.91 -34.16
C THR A 85 4.83 -42.20 -33.64
N TRP A 86 3.64 -42.79 -33.79
CA TRP A 86 2.41 -42.23 -33.24
C TRP A 86 2.44 -42.15 -31.71
N THR A 87 3.03 -43.16 -31.05
CA THR A 87 3.24 -43.15 -29.60
C THR A 87 4.13 -42.01 -29.18
N THR A 88 5.30 -41.87 -29.83
CA THR A 88 6.22 -40.77 -29.57
C THR A 88 5.51 -39.43 -29.71
N HIS A 89 4.71 -39.23 -30.77
CA HIS A 89 3.95 -38.01 -30.96
C HIS A 89 2.98 -37.74 -29.80
N LEU A 90 2.15 -38.72 -29.41
CA LEU A 90 1.20 -38.58 -28.31
C LEU A 90 1.91 -38.28 -26.97
N THR A 91 3.02 -38.97 -26.69
CA THR A 91 3.83 -38.75 -25.49
C THR A 91 4.47 -37.36 -25.49
N THR A 92 4.98 -36.87 -26.63
CA THR A 92 5.54 -35.53 -26.74
C THR A 92 4.48 -34.45 -26.52
N VAL A 93 3.27 -34.62 -27.09
CA VAL A 93 2.17 -33.66 -26.88
C VAL A 93 1.69 -33.68 -25.42
N GLU A 94 1.61 -34.86 -24.80
CA GLU A 94 1.25 -34.98 -23.37
C GLU A 94 2.32 -34.34 -22.46
N ALA A 95 3.60 -34.51 -22.78
CA ALA A 95 4.68 -33.83 -22.06
C ALA A 95 4.58 -32.31 -22.20
N HIS A 96 4.29 -31.80 -23.41
CA HIS A 96 4.08 -30.37 -23.62
C HIS A 96 2.86 -29.84 -22.86
N ALA A 97 1.78 -30.62 -22.74
CA ALA A 97 0.65 -30.27 -21.90
C ALA A 97 1.05 -30.15 -20.42
N GLY A 98 1.92 -31.04 -19.93
CA GLY A 98 2.51 -30.95 -18.59
C GLY A 98 3.36 -29.69 -18.38
N GLU A 99 4.18 -29.31 -19.36
CA GLU A 99 4.94 -28.04 -19.33
C GLU A 99 4.01 -26.82 -19.23
N ARG A 100 2.87 -26.85 -19.93
CA ARG A 100 1.87 -25.77 -19.90
C ARG A 100 1.18 -25.67 -18.54
N ASP A 101 0.84 -26.80 -17.93
CA ASP A 101 0.26 -26.81 -16.57
C ASP A 101 1.25 -26.27 -15.52
N GLN A 102 2.53 -26.65 -15.64
CA GLN A 102 3.59 -26.11 -14.79
C GLN A 102 3.77 -24.60 -15.02
N PHE A 103 3.77 -24.16 -16.27
CA PHE A 103 3.84 -22.73 -16.61
C PHE A 103 2.67 -21.95 -16.00
N ALA A 104 1.45 -22.47 -16.11
CA ALA A 104 0.27 -21.87 -15.51
C ALA A 104 0.41 -21.72 -13.98
N THR A 105 0.95 -22.74 -13.31
CA THR A 105 1.23 -22.70 -11.88
C THR A 105 2.31 -21.65 -11.55
N ASN A 106 3.36 -21.55 -12.37
CA ASN A 106 4.41 -20.55 -12.19
C ASN A 106 3.88 -19.12 -12.35
N LEU A 107 2.94 -18.86 -13.26
CA LEU A 107 2.30 -17.54 -13.38
C LEU A 107 1.62 -17.12 -12.08
N LEU A 108 1.05 -18.06 -11.31
CA LEU A 108 0.45 -17.76 -10.01
C LEU A 108 1.51 -17.51 -8.96
N VAL A 109 2.43 -18.46 -8.77
CA VAL A 109 3.39 -18.45 -7.66
C VAL A 109 4.47 -17.39 -7.82
N GLN A 110 4.95 -17.17 -9.04
CA GLN A 110 6.09 -16.29 -9.32
C GLN A 110 5.66 -14.88 -9.74
N VAL A 111 4.39 -14.66 -10.10
CA VAL A 111 3.92 -13.36 -10.60
C VAL A 111 2.70 -12.86 -9.85
N ALA A 112 1.56 -13.57 -9.92
CA ALA A 112 0.32 -13.06 -9.33
C ALA A 112 0.38 -12.91 -7.80
N GLU A 113 0.93 -13.89 -7.09
CA GLU A 113 1.01 -13.82 -5.62
C GLU A 113 2.01 -12.77 -5.12
N PRO A 114 3.23 -12.65 -5.69
CA PRO A 114 4.14 -11.56 -5.33
C PRO A 114 3.55 -10.17 -5.59
N LEU A 115 2.84 -9.97 -6.70
CA LEU A 115 2.20 -8.68 -7.00
C LEU A 115 1.09 -8.35 -5.99
N LYS A 116 0.25 -9.33 -5.64
CA LYS A 116 -0.78 -9.17 -4.59
C LYS A 116 -0.17 -8.84 -3.23
N LEU A 117 0.92 -9.50 -2.86
CA LEU A 117 1.63 -9.24 -1.61
C LEU A 117 2.22 -7.82 -1.59
N ALA A 118 2.84 -7.39 -2.70
CA ALA A 118 3.35 -6.03 -2.83
C ALA A 118 2.22 -4.98 -2.74
N ALA A 119 1.09 -5.22 -3.40
CA ALA A 119 -0.08 -4.34 -3.33
C ALA A 119 -0.58 -4.17 -1.88
N THR A 120 -0.67 -5.27 -1.12
CA THR A 120 -1.04 -5.25 0.30
C THR A 120 -0.06 -4.40 1.13
N GLN A 121 1.25 -4.62 0.97
CA GLN A 121 2.28 -3.87 1.70
C GLN A 121 2.23 -2.37 1.39
N TYR A 122 2.06 -2.00 0.11
CA TYR A 122 1.96 -0.60 -0.26
C TYR A 122 0.69 0.06 0.29
N GLU A 123 -0.42 -0.67 0.39
CA GLU A 123 -1.64 -0.16 0.99
C GLU A 123 -1.50 0.05 2.50
N GLU A 124 -0.79 -0.83 3.21
CA GLU A 124 -0.47 -0.67 4.63
C GLU A 124 0.42 0.56 4.86
N ILE A 125 1.48 0.72 4.05
CA ILE A 125 2.36 1.90 4.10
C ILE A 125 1.56 3.17 3.83
N ARG A 126 0.69 3.17 2.81
CA ARG A 126 -0.18 4.31 2.48
C ARG A 126 -1.06 4.70 3.66
N LYS A 127 -1.72 3.74 4.31
CA LYS A 127 -2.55 3.97 5.50
C LYS A 127 -1.74 4.57 6.65
N SER A 128 -0.57 4.01 6.94
CA SER A 128 0.33 4.53 7.98
C SER A 128 0.72 5.99 7.72
N HIS A 129 1.06 6.35 6.48
CA HIS A 129 1.36 7.74 6.11
C HIS A 129 0.17 8.67 6.28
N VAL A 130 -1.04 8.24 5.90
CA VAL A 130 -2.27 9.05 6.06
C VAL A 130 -2.58 9.28 7.54
N GLU A 131 -2.49 8.23 8.36
CA GLU A 131 -2.74 8.32 9.80
C GLU A 131 -1.72 9.23 10.49
N PHE A 132 -0.43 9.08 10.14
CA PHE A 132 0.62 9.93 10.68
C PHE A 132 0.46 11.39 10.27
N HIS A 133 0.08 11.66 9.02
CA HIS A 133 -0.24 13.02 8.56
C HIS A 133 -1.39 13.62 9.38
N ALA A 134 -2.50 12.90 9.54
CA ALA A 134 -3.65 13.37 10.30
C ALA A 134 -3.30 13.65 11.78
N LYS A 135 -2.41 12.84 12.37
CA LYS A 135 -1.88 13.07 13.71
C LYS A 135 -1.11 14.40 13.78
N LEU A 136 -0.19 14.64 12.85
CA LEU A 136 0.59 15.88 12.80
C LEU A 136 -0.29 17.12 12.61
N GLU A 137 -1.31 17.03 11.77
CA GLU A 137 -2.27 18.13 11.60
C GLU A 137 -3.03 18.45 12.89
N LYS A 138 -3.49 17.41 13.59
CA LYS A 138 -4.17 17.59 14.89
C LYS A 138 -3.25 18.21 15.94
N GLU A 139 -1.99 17.78 16.01
CA GLU A 139 -1.00 18.34 16.93
C GLU A 139 -0.69 19.80 16.60
N ARG A 140 -0.51 20.12 15.30
CA ARG A 140 -0.33 21.48 14.80
C ARG A 140 -1.51 22.37 15.19
N ASP A 141 -2.74 21.91 14.95
CA ASP A 141 -3.95 22.69 15.21
C ASP A 141 -4.18 22.88 16.72
N ALA A 142 -3.83 21.89 17.54
CA ALA A 142 -3.84 22.02 19.00
C ALA A 142 -2.83 23.07 19.47
N ALA A 143 -1.59 23.03 18.97
CA ALA A 143 -0.56 24.00 19.31
C ALA A 143 -0.95 25.44 18.89
N TYR A 144 -1.51 25.63 17.69
CA TYR A 144 -2.05 26.93 17.27
C TYR A 144 -3.23 27.37 18.13
N GLY A 145 -4.08 26.44 18.54
CA GLY A 145 -5.18 26.72 19.46
C GLY A 145 -4.69 27.24 20.81
N ASP A 146 -3.66 26.61 21.37
CA ASP A 146 -3.08 27.03 22.65
C ASP A 146 -2.29 28.34 22.53
N LEU A 147 -1.55 28.53 21.43
CA LEU A 147 -0.90 29.81 21.11
C LEU A 147 -1.93 30.95 21.02
N LYS A 148 -3.06 30.72 20.33
CA LYS A 148 -4.14 31.71 20.21
C LYS A 148 -4.74 32.06 21.56
N LYS A 149 -4.95 31.08 22.44
CA LYS A 149 -5.44 31.31 23.82
C LYS A 149 -4.42 32.08 24.65
N ALA A 150 -3.14 31.68 24.61
CA ALA A 150 -2.06 32.33 25.34
C ALA A 150 -1.91 33.80 24.91
N LYS A 151 -1.90 34.06 23.60
CA LYS A 151 -1.93 35.41 23.04
C LYS A 151 -3.15 36.19 23.50
N GLY A 152 -4.34 35.60 23.44
CA GLY A 152 -5.58 36.24 23.90
C GLY A 152 -5.54 36.65 25.38
N LYS A 153 -4.99 35.79 26.25
CA LYS A 153 -4.76 36.12 27.67
C LYS A 153 -3.77 37.28 27.82
N TYR A 154 -2.64 37.21 27.11
CA TYR A 154 -1.63 38.27 27.14
C TYR A 154 -2.20 39.62 26.69
N ASP A 155 -2.87 39.65 25.54
CA ASP A 155 -3.52 40.86 25.00
C ASP A 155 -4.55 41.42 25.99
N GLY A 156 -5.34 40.56 26.64
CA GLY A 156 -6.30 40.95 27.67
C GLY A 156 -5.66 41.62 28.87
N VAL A 157 -4.58 41.04 29.41
CA VAL A 157 -3.86 41.65 30.56
C VAL A 157 -3.18 42.96 30.15
N CYS A 158 -2.65 43.07 28.92
CA CYS A 158 -2.13 44.35 28.40
C CYS A 158 -3.21 45.45 28.37
N GLN A 159 -4.45 45.12 27.95
CA GLN A 159 -5.57 46.07 28.00
C GLN A 159 -5.89 46.50 29.44
N GLU A 160 -5.84 45.58 30.40
CA GLU A 160 -6.05 45.90 31.81
C GLU A 160 -4.94 46.81 32.38
N VAL A 161 -3.66 46.55 32.06
CA VAL A 161 -2.52 47.41 32.43
C VAL A 161 -2.75 48.83 31.92
N GLU A 162 -3.12 49.00 30.65
CA GLU A 162 -3.43 50.32 30.08
C GLU A 162 -4.64 50.98 30.77
N GLY A 163 -5.67 50.20 31.13
CA GLY A 163 -6.81 50.69 31.90
C GLY A 163 -6.41 51.19 33.29
N LYS A 164 -5.51 50.49 33.99
CA LYS A 164 -4.98 50.88 35.30
C LYS A 164 -4.05 52.09 35.20
N ARG A 165 -3.23 52.18 34.15
CA ARG A 165 -2.36 53.34 33.86
C ARG A 165 -3.19 54.62 33.74
N LYS A 166 -4.22 54.62 32.90
CA LYS A 166 -5.14 55.76 32.72
C LYS A 166 -5.82 56.16 34.04
N LYS A 167 -6.27 55.19 34.84
CA LYS A 167 -6.86 55.46 36.16
C LYS A 167 -5.86 56.09 37.12
N MET A 168 -4.63 55.58 37.17
CA MET A 168 -3.55 56.13 37.99
C MET A 168 -3.20 57.57 37.58
N GLU A 169 -3.09 57.85 36.28
CA GLU A 169 -2.83 59.19 35.74
C GLU A 169 -3.92 60.20 36.11
N ASN A 170 -5.19 59.76 36.15
CA ASN A 170 -6.34 60.60 36.47
C ASN A 170 -6.67 60.68 37.98
N SER A 171 -5.88 60.03 38.86
CA SER A 171 -6.12 59.99 40.30
C SER A 171 -5.49 61.19 41.03
N PHE A 172 -6.22 61.77 41.99
CA PHE A 172 -5.75 62.90 42.82
C PHE A 172 -5.78 62.56 44.33
N ASP A 173 -4.99 63.32 45.10
CA ASP A 173 -4.91 63.29 46.57
C ASP A 173 -4.76 61.87 47.17
N HIS A 174 -5.54 61.55 48.20
CA HIS A 174 -5.44 60.30 48.97
C HIS A 174 -5.73 59.02 48.17
N SER A 175 -6.32 59.12 46.97
CA SER A 175 -6.61 57.97 46.11
C SER A 175 -5.43 57.54 45.23
N LYS A 176 -4.46 58.44 45.01
CA LYS A 176 -3.32 58.25 44.09
C LYS A 176 -2.39 57.08 44.47
N PRO A 177 -1.99 56.89 45.75
CA PRO A 177 -1.14 55.76 46.14
C PRO A 177 -1.82 54.40 45.89
N LYS A 178 -3.13 54.32 46.11
CA LYS A 178 -3.93 53.10 45.87
C LYS A 178 -3.99 52.77 44.38
N ALA A 179 -4.19 53.77 43.52
CA ALA A 179 -4.20 53.59 42.07
C ALA A 179 -2.81 53.19 41.53
N GLN A 180 -1.73 53.73 42.09
CA GLN A 180 -0.35 53.35 41.75
C GLN A 180 -0.04 51.90 42.14
N ALA A 181 -0.42 51.46 43.35
CA ALA A 181 -0.25 50.07 43.78
C ALA A 181 -1.02 49.09 42.86
N ALA A 182 -2.26 49.43 42.49
CA ALA A 182 -3.06 48.61 41.58
C ALA A 182 -2.46 48.52 40.17
N TYR A 183 -1.81 49.58 39.67
CA TYR A 183 -1.09 49.57 38.40
C TYR A 183 0.16 48.69 38.45
N GLN A 184 0.97 48.81 39.51
CA GLN A 184 2.16 47.97 39.70
C GLN A 184 1.82 46.49 39.83
N GLN A 185 0.76 46.17 40.57
CA GLN A 185 0.26 44.79 40.67
C GLN A 185 -0.15 44.23 39.30
N GLN A 186 -0.79 45.05 38.46
CA GLN A 186 -1.21 44.62 37.12
C GLN A 186 -0.02 44.40 36.17
N ILE A 187 1.06 45.18 36.31
CA ILE A 187 2.30 44.96 35.54
C ILE A 187 2.92 43.60 35.91
N LEU A 188 2.95 43.25 37.20
CA LEU A 188 3.47 41.95 37.65
C LEU A 188 2.64 40.80 37.06
N GLU A 189 1.31 40.93 37.08
CA GLU A 189 0.40 39.95 36.48
C GLU A 189 0.66 39.77 34.97
N MET A 190 0.82 40.87 34.23
CA MET A 190 1.17 40.84 32.80
C MET A 190 2.49 40.11 32.55
N ASN A 191 3.52 40.37 33.37
CA ASN A 191 4.81 39.72 33.23
C ASN A 191 4.73 38.21 33.50
N ASN A 192 3.92 37.78 34.49
CA ASN A 192 3.69 36.37 34.76
C ASN A 192 3.01 35.66 33.58
N VAL A 193 2.02 36.29 32.95
CA VAL A 193 1.35 35.74 31.76
C VAL A 193 2.29 35.71 30.55
N LYS A 194 3.19 36.69 30.42
CA LYS A 194 4.20 36.72 29.36
C LYS A 194 5.23 35.58 29.49
N VAL A 195 5.72 35.31 30.69
CA VAL A 195 6.70 34.22 30.93
C VAL A 195 6.02 32.85 30.76
N GLY A 196 4.82 32.67 31.33
CA GLY A 196 4.06 31.42 31.17
C GLY A 196 3.50 31.17 29.76
N SER A 197 3.69 32.10 28.81
CA SER A 197 3.34 31.92 27.39
C SER A 197 4.54 31.70 26.47
N THR A 198 5.77 31.80 27.00
CA THR A 198 7.02 31.51 26.27
C THR A 198 7.58 30.12 26.55
N ASP A 199 7.09 29.42 27.58
CA ASP A 199 7.51 28.05 27.86
C ASP A 199 6.89 27.08 26.84
N PRO A 200 7.71 26.27 26.13
CA PRO A 200 7.19 25.14 25.36
C PRO A 200 6.45 24.18 26.31
N PRO A 201 5.54 23.34 25.79
CA PRO A 201 5.04 22.23 26.58
C PRO A 201 6.21 21.25 26.82
N GLU A 202 6.92 21.43 27.93
CA GLU A 202 7.84 20.41 28.45
C GLU A 202 7.02 19.16 28.79
N ASP A 203 7.40 18.08 28.11
CA ASP A 203 7.15 16.68 28.43
C ASP A 203 5.71 16.25 28.73
N ARG A 204 5.02 15.92 27.63
CA ARG A 204 4.19 14.71 27.58
C ARG A 204 5.03 13.54 27.03
N CYS A 205 5.97 13.04 27.83
CA CYS A 205 6.34 11.63 27.91
C CYS A 205 7.08 11.35 29.23
#